data_AF-A0A540WKH9-F1
#
_entry.id   AF-A0A540WKH9-F1
#
_cell.length_a   1.000
_cell.length_b   1.000
_cell.length_c   1.000
_cell.angle_alpha   90.00
_cell.angle_beta   90.00
_cell.angle_gamma   90.00
#
_symmetry.space_group_name_H-M   'P 1'
#
loop_
_entity.id
_entity.type
_entity.pdbx_description
1 polymer ?
#
loop_
_entity_poly.entity_id
_entity_poly.type
_entity_poly.pdbx_seq_one_letter_code
_entity_poly.pdbx_strand_id
1 'polypeptide(L)'
;MERPEASRVEAGQGEEARARLPVAPSMGPTLAGMRAPATVDVVDRRVVFISALAVVLAVAAGLVAQGLGALIHLFTNIAFFGRFSTAEVSPVNHSLGAWVIVVPVVGSLIVGVMARYGSRAIRGHGIPEAMEQVLYNQSRIPPRMTFLKPLSAAVAIGTGGPFGAEGPIIATGGALGSLLGQVLRVTADERKALLAAGAAAGMAATFGAPVSAVLLAVELLLFEYRPRSVIPVALATATATGVRLAFEGSAPAFAMPELALPGGAALAFYIVLGAVVGLASTLATRAVYAIEDAFEKLPVHWMWWPALGGLVVGV
;
A
#
# COMPACT_ATOMS: atom_id res chain seq x y z
N MET A 1 -57.31 -40.12 -33.21
CA MET A 1 -56.41 -40.51 -32.11
C MET A 1 -55.40 -41.44 -32.77
N GLU A 2 -54.10 -41.17 -32.82
CA GLU A 2 -53.17 -40.79 -31.74
C GLU A 2 -52.12 -39.74 -32.18
N ARG A 3 -51.51 -39.11 -31.16
CA ARG A 3 -50.48 -38.04 -31.22
C ARG A 3 -49.07 -38.61 -31.49
N PRO A 4 -48.13 -37.78 -31.98
CA PRO A 4 -46.74 -38.19 -32.20
C PRO A 4 -45.91 -38.16 -30.91
N GLU A 5 -44.93 -39.04 -30.83
CA GLU A 5 -43.99 -39.22 -29.71
C GLU A 5 -43.09 -37.99 -29.52
N ALA A 6 -43.07 -37.47 -28.29
CA ALA A 6 -42.12 -36.47 -27.84
C ALA A 6 -40.85 -37.16 -27.33
N SER A 7 -39.74 -37.02 -28.06
CA SER A 7 -38.41 -37.38 -27.57
C SER A 7 -38.00 -36.43 -26.44
N ARG A 8 -37.67 -37.00 -25.28
CA ARG A 8 -37.16 -36.30 -24.10
C ARG A 8 -35.83 -35.62 -24.42
N VAL A 9 -35.78 -34.30 -24.34
CA VAL A 9 -34.53 -33.54 -24.25
C VAL A 9 -34.17 -33.42 -22.78
N GLU A 10 -32.99 -33.92 -22.42
CA GLU A 10 -32.42 -33.87 -21.07
C GLU A 10 -32.30 -32.41 -20.59
N ALA A 11 -33.02 -32.10 -19.51
CA ALA A 11 -32.86 -30.88 -18.76
C ALA A 11 -31.62 -31.02 -17.86
N GLY A 12 -30.49 -30.42 -18.23
CA GLY A 12 -29.28 -30.59 -17.44
C GLY A 12 -28.19 -29.52 -17.54
N GLN A 13 -28.35 -28.42 -18.27
CA GLN A 13 -27.25 -27.44 -18.46
C GLN A 13 -27.71 -25.97 -18.55
N GLY A 14 -28.87 -25.63 -17.98
CA GLY A 14 -29.51 -24.33 -18.20
C GLY A 14 -29.14 -23.17 -17.26
N GLU A 15 -28.35 -23.38 -16.19
CA GLU A 15 -28.26 -22.39 -15.10
C GLU A 15 -26.95 -21.62 -14.94
N GLU A 16 -25.81 -22.09 -15.45
CA GLU A 16 -24.52 -21.46 -15.10
C GLU A 16 -24.00 -20.38 -16.06
N ALA A 17 -24.66 -20.16 -17.21
CA ALA A 17 -24.12 -19.31 -18.29
C ALA A 17 -24.84 -17.97 -18.51
N ARG A 18 -25.34 -17.31 -17.46
CA ARG A 18 -25.91 -15.94 -17.58
C ARG A 18 -24.80 -14.88 -17.52
N ALA A 19 -24.20 -14.58 -18.67
CA ALA A 19 -23.22 -13.52 -18.85
C ALA A 19 -23.86 -12.10 -18.73
N ARG A 20 -23.88 -11.57 -17.50
CA ARG A 20 -23.47 -10.22 -17.04
C ARG A 20 -23.82 -8.93 -17.80
N LEU A 21 -24.69 -8.96 -18.82
CA LEU A 21 -25.54 -7.84 -19.22
C LEU A 21 -26.97 -8.20 -18.77
N PRO A 22 -27.75 -7.28 -18.18
CA PRO A 22 -29.16 -7.55 -17.90
C PRO A 22 -29.90 -7.59 -19.24
N VAL A 23 -29.90 -8.76 -19.87
CA VAL A 23 -30.67 -9.00 -21.09
C VAL A 23 -32.01 -9.59 -20.67
N ALA A 24 -33.10 -9.06 -21.24
CA ALA A 24 -34.43 -9.58 -21.00
C ALA A 24 -34.47 -11.10 -21.30
N PRO A 25 -35.12 -11.94 -20.47
CA PRO A 25 -35.20 -13.39 -20.69
C PRO A 25 -35.72 -13.80 -22.08
N SER A 26 -36.51 -12.93 -22.71
CA SER A 26 -37.04 -13.10 -24.08
C SER A 26 -35.99 -13.04 -25.19
N MET A 27 -34.79 -12.52 -24.91
CA MET A 27 -33.70 -12.37 -25.89
C MET A 27 -32.81 -13.62 -26.01
N GLY A 28 -33.02 -14.66 -25.19
CA GLY A 28 -32.24 -15.89 -25.22
C GLY A 28 -32.15 -16.56 -26.60
N PRO A 29 -33.27 -16.78 -27.33
CA PRO A 29 -33.25 -17.38 -28.67
C PRO A 29 -32.49 -16.52 -29.69
N THR A 30 -32.60 -15.19 -29.57
CA THR A 30 -31.94 -14.22 -30.45
C THR A 30 -30.43 -14.18 -30.22
N LEU A 31 -30.01 -14.25 -28.96
CA LEU A 31 -28.59 -14.34 -28.58
C LEU A 31 -27.97 -15.68 -28.97
N ALA A 32 -28.74 -16.78 -29.01
CA ALA A 32 -28.27 -18.06 -29.52
C ALA A 32 -28.10 -18.07 -31.05
N GLY A 33 -28.92 -17.28 -31.78
CA GLY A 33 -28.82 -17.10 -33.22
C GLY A 33 -27.72 -16.13 -33.66
N MET A 34 -27.41 -15.12 -32.84
CA MET A 34 -26.22 -14.30 -32.99
C MET A 34 -25.04 -15.14 -32.50
N ARG A 35 -24.00 -15.37 -33.32
CA ARG A 35 -22.71 -15.91 -32.84
C ARG A 35 -21.98 -14.90 -31.94
N ALA A 36 -22.67 -14.38 -30.93
CA ALA A 36 -22.11 -13.53 -29.90
C ALA A 36 -21.01 -14.34 -29.21
N PRO A 37 -19.83 -13.74 -28.98
CA PRO A 37 -18.72 -14.46 -28.35
C PRO A 37 -19.19 -15.06 -27.02
N ALA A 38 -19.11 -16.39 -26.93
CA ALA A 38 -19.41 -17.13 -25.73
C ALA A 38 -18.45 -16.68 -24.62
N THR A 39 -19.02 -16.32 -23.47
CA THR A 39 -18.39 -16.25 -22.14
C THR A 39 -16.92 -15.81 -22.11
N VAL A 40 -16.67 -14.54 -21.80
CA VAL A 40 -15.32 -14.11 -21.40
C VAL A 40 -15.04 -14.71 -20.01
N ASP A 41 -14.07 -15.62 -19.92
CA ASP A 41 -13.66 -16.20 -18.65
C ASP A 41 -13.25 -15.09 -17.66
N VAL A 42 -13.71 -15.23 -16.43
CA VAL A 42 -13.41 -14.26 -15.36
C VAL A 42 -11.93 -14.30 -14.99
N VAL A 43 -11.29 -15.45 -15.19
CA VAL A 43 -9.88 -15.73 -14.96
C VAL A 43 -9.33 -16.42 -16.21
N ASP A 44 -8.57 -15.68 -17.00
CA ASP A 44 -7.87 -16.23 -18.16
C ASP A 44 -6.41 -16.59 -17.81
N ARG A 45 -5.69 -17.18 -18.76
CA ARG A 45 -4.26 -17.50 -18.62
C ARG A 45 -3.42 -16.27 -18.25
N ARG A 46 -3.85 -15.08 -18.65
CA ARG A 46 -3.14 -13.83 -18.40
C ARG A 46 -3.30 -13.40 -16.94
N VAL A 47 -4.49 -13.51 -16.36
CA VAL A 47 -4.73 -13.28 -14.93
C VAL A 47 -3.90 -14.23 -14.08
N VAL A 48 -3.79 -15.51 -14.46
CA VAL A 48 -2.92 -16.48 -13.78
C VAL A 48 -1.45 -16.04 -13.85
N PHE A 49 -0.98 -15.61 -15.02
CA PHE A 49 0.39 -15.12 -15.19
C PHE A 49 0.68 -13.88 -14.34
N ILE A 50 -0.20 -12.87 -14.36
CA ILE A 50 -0.07 -11.67 -13.52
C ILE A 50 -0.12 -12.01 -12.04
N SER A 51 -0.96 -12.97 -11.64
CA SER A 51 -1.03 -13.46 -10.26
C SER A 51 0.27 -14.12 -9.82
N ALA A 52 0.88 -14.96 -10.66
CA ALA A 52 2.17 -15.56 -10.37
C ALA A 52 3.27 -14.50 -10.20
N LEU A 53 3.29 -13.47 -11.05
CA LEU A 53 4.20 -12.33 -10.91
C LEU A 53 3.94 -11.56 -9.62
N ALA A 54 2.68 -11.36 -9.24
CA ALA A 54 2.30 -10.68 -8.00
C ALA A 54 2.76 -11.44 -6.75
N VAL A 55 2.73 -12.78 -6.77
CA VAL A 55 3.28 -13.63 -5.69
C VAL A 55 4.80 -13.45 -5.58
N VAL A 56 5.53 -13.51 -6.69
CA VAL A 56 7.00 -13.29 -6.69
C VAL A 56 7.34 -11.89 -6.20
N LEU A 57 6.60 -10.89 -6.69
CA LEU A 57 6.71 -9.50 -6.27
C LEU A 57 6.46 -9.34 -4.77
N ALA A 58 5.46 -10.04 -4.22
CA ALA A 58 5.13 -10.00 -2.81
C ALA A 58 6.24 -10.55 -1.91
N VAL A 59 6.92 -11.62 -2.34
CA VAL A 59 8.10 -12.12 -1.62
C VAL A 59 9.19 -11.05 -1.60
N ALA A 60 9.48 -10.43 -2.75
CA ALA A 60 10.47 -9.36 -2.83
C ALA A 60 10.07 -8.14 -1.97
N ALA A 61 8.81 -7.71 -2.03
CA ALA A 61 8.30 -6.60 -1.22
C ALA A 61 8.35 -6.92 0.28
N GLY A 62 8.06 -8.16 0.68
CA GLY A 62 8.18 -8.62 2.06
C GLY A 62 9.62 -8.57 2.58
N LEU A 63 10.58 -9.05 1.78
CA LEU A 63 12.01 -8.95 2.13
C LEU A 63 12.49 -7.49 2.19
N VAL A 64 11.99 -6.62 1.31
CA VAL A 64 12.28 -5.19 1.34
C VAL A 64 11.69 -4.52 2.59
N ALA A 65 10.51 -4.95 3.05
CA ALA A 65 9.94 -4.46 4.31
C ALA A 65 10.84 -4.81 5.51
N GLN A 66 11.32 -6.07 5.58
CA GLN A 66 12.28 -6.50 6.60
C GLN A 66 13.60 -5.71 6.51
N GLY A 67 14.09 -5.50 5.29
CA GLY A 67 15.29 -4.69 5.04
C GLY A 67 15.13 -3.24 5.46
N LEU A 68 13.96 -2.62 5.21
CA LEU A 68 13.64 -1.26 5.65
C LEU A 68 13.63 -1.17 7.18
N GLY A 69 12.98 -2.13 7.87
CA GLY A 69 13.00 -2.21 9.33
C GLY A 69 14.42 -2.31 9.88
N ALA A 70 15.23 -3.24 9.34
CA ALA A 70 16.62 -3.39 9.74
C ALA A 70 17.46 -2.11 9.49
N LEU A 71 17.21 -1.40 8.38
CA LEU A 71 17.85 -0.12 8.08
C LEU A 71 17.44 0.98 9.07
N ILE A 72 16.16 1.05 9.44
CA ILE A 72 15.67 1.98 10.47
C ILE A 72 16.41 1.71 11.78
N HIS A 73 16.44 0.45 12.24
CA HIS A 73 17.15 0.08 13.46
C HIS A 73 18.65 0.37 13.37
N LEU A 74 19.27 0.17 12.21
CA LEU A 74 20.68 0.52 11.99
C LEU A 74 20.93 2.02 12.22
N PHE A 75 20.13 2.88 11.58
CA PHE A 75 20.27 4.32 11.77
C PHE A 75 19.94 4.76 13.19
N THR A 76 18.95 4.14 13.86
CA THR A 76 18.67 4.37 15.29
C THR A 76 19.87 4.00 16.16
N ASN A 77 20.48 2.84 15.96
CA ASN A 77 21.65 2.40 16.73
C ASN A 77 22.86 3.32 16.53
N ILE A 78 23.10 3.76 15.30
CA ILE A 78 24.19 4.68 14.99
C ILE A 78 23.93 6.05 15.63
N ALA A 79 22.73 6.58 15.46
CA ALA A 79 22.38 7.94 15.85
C ALA A 79 22.26 8.12 17.37
N PHE A 80 21.63 7.17 18.07
CA PHE A 80 21.34 7.28 19.51
C PHE A 80 22.37 6.58 20.40
N PHE A 81 23.07 5.57 19.88
CA PHE A 81 23.97 4.72 20.68
C PHE A 81 25.39 4.60 20.13
N GLY A 82 25.67 5.12 18.92
CA GLY A 82 26.99 5.04 18.28
C GLY A 82 27.41 3.62 17.87
N ARG A 83 26.46 2.70 17.68
CA ARG A 83 26.73 1.28 17.41
C ARG A 83 26.31 0.90 16.00
N PHE A 84 27.11 0.06 15.36
CA PHE A 84 26.74 -0.56 14.09
C PHE A 84 26.01 -1.88 14.36
N SER A 85 24.68 -1.81 14.50
CA SER A 85 23.82 -2.96 14.81
C SER A 85 22.43 -2.77 14.20
N THR A 86 21.81 -3.85 13.75
CA THR A 86 20.41 -3.88 13.27
C THR A 86 19.45 -4.37 14.36
N ALA A 87 19.91 -4.50 15.61
CA ALA A 87 19.07 -4.93 16.72
C ALA A 87 18.01 -3.87 17.02
N GLU A 88 16.77 -4.32 17.25
CA GLU A 88 15.69 -3.45 17.68
C GLU A 88 15.99 -2.87 19.05
N VAL A 89 16.07 -1.55 19.12
CA VAL A 89 16.28 -0.79 20.35
C VAL A 89 15.37 0.43 20.36
N SER A 90 14.75 0.69 21.52
CA SER A 90 14.00 1.92 21.71
C SER A 90 14.96 3.08 21.97
N PRO A 91 14.85 4.20 21.24
CA PRO A 91 15.68 5.37 21.48
C PRO A 91 15.33 6.09 22.79
N VAL A 92 14.22 5.74 23.47
CA VAL A 92 13.77 6.39 24.72
C VAL A 92 14.83 6.39 25.82
N ASN A 93 15.64 5.34 25.91
CA ASN A 93 16.67 5.19 26.95
C ASN A 93 18.07 5.66 26.48
N HIS A 94 18.13 6.64 25.58
CA HIS A 94 19.40 7.19 25.10
C HIS A 94 20.16 7.95 26.21
N SER A 95 21.49 8.07 26.07
CA SER A 95 22.35 8.79 27.02
C SER A 95 22.84 10.16 26.52
N LEU A 96 22.32 10.63 25.38
CA LEU A 96 22.77 11.85 24.70
C LEU A 96 22.46 13.18 25.44
N GLY A 97 21.55 13.20 26.41
CA GLY A 97 21.10 14.47 27.01
C GLY A 97 20.55 15.45 25.96
N ALA A 98 20.89 16.74 26.07
CA ALA A 98 20.44 17.76 25.13
C ALA A 98 20.92 17.57 23.66
N TRP A 99 21.94 16.73 23.43
CA TRP A 99 22.40 16.42 22.06
C TRP A 99 21.35 15.66 21.24
N VAL A 100 20.32 15.09 21.87
CA VAL A 100 19.21 14.44 21.17
C VAL A 100 18.51 15.40 20.19
N ILE A 101 18.48 16.70 20.48
CA ILE A 101 17.88 17.72 19.62
C ILE A 101 18.57 17.77 18.24
N VAL A 102 19.88 17.50 18.20
CA VAL A 102 20.69 17.60 16.98
C VAL A 102 20.51 16.37 16.08
N VAL A 103 20.12 15.23 16.65
CA VAL A 103 19.98 13.97 15.93
C VAL A 103 18.97 14.06 14.76
N PRO A 104 17.71 14.47 14.96
CA PRO A 104 16.76 14.63 13.85
C PRO A 104 17.15 15.75 12.89
N VAL A 105 17.87 16.78 13.35
CA VAL A 105 18.41 17.84 12.48
C VAL A 105 19.40 17.26 11.48
N VAL A 106 20.36 16.44 11.94
CA VAL A 106 21.35 15.80 11.07
C VAL A 106 20.70 14.84 10.08
N GLY A 107 19.77 14.00 10.53
CA GLY A 107 19.02 13.11 9.65
C GLY A 107 18.23 13.86 8.58
N SER A 108 17.55 14.94 8.98
CA SER A 108 16.83 15.81 8.05
C SER A 108 17.74 16.51 7.04
N LEU A 109 18.96 16.91 7.44
CA LEU A 109 19.94 17.46 6.51
C LEU A 109 20.36 16.41 5.46
N ILE A 110 20.63 15.18 5.88
CA ILE A 110 20.96 14.07 4.98
C ILE A 110 19.82 13.85 3.98
N VAL A 111 18.57 13.78 4.47
CA VAL A 111 17.38 13.62 3.61
C VAL A 111 17.19 14.82 2.66
N GLY A 112 17.44 16.04 3.13
CA GLY A 112 17.42 17.25 2.29
C GLY A 112 18.44 17.18 1.14
N VAL A 113 19.67 16.76 1.44
CA VAL A 113 20.74 16.56 0.45
C VAL A 113 20.37 15.45 -0.53
N MET A 114 19.84 14.31 -0.04
CA MET A 114 19.34 13.22 -0.89
C MET A 114 18.23 13.70 -1.82
N ALA A 115 17.33 14.57 -1.35
CA ALA A 115 16.24 15.11 -2.16
C ALA A 115 16.76 16.07 -3.24
N ARG A 116 17.78 16.87 -2.93
CA ARG A 116 18.43 17.79 -3.88
C ARG A 116 19.14 17.07 -5.01
N TYR A 117 19.95 16.07 -4.70
CA TYR A 117 20.83 15.42 -5.69
C TYR A 117 20.28 14.10 -6.24
N GLY A 118 19.39 13.41 -5.51
CA GLY A 118 18.80 12.14 -5.95
C GLY A 118 17.47 12.30 -6.68
N SER A 119 16.45 12.79 -5.98
CA SER A 119 15.13 13.05 -6.55
C SER A 119 14.24 13.84 -5.60
N ARG A 120 13.52 14.83 -6.14
CA ARG A 120 12.52 15.58 -5.36
C ARG A 120 11.35 14.71 -4.92
N ALA A 121 11.03 13.64 -5.65
CA ALA A 121 9.92 12.73 -5.33
C ALA A 121 10.16 11.85 -4.09
N ILE A 122 11.34 11.92 -3.46
CA ILE A 122 11.50 11.33 -2.12
C ILE A 122 10.80 12.17 -1.05
N ARG A 123 10.58 13.45 -1.31
CA ARG A 123 9.73 14.31 -0.49
C ARG A 123 8.27 13.89 -0.68
N GLY A 124 7.48 14.01 0.38
CA GLY A 124 6.06 13.70 0.37
C GLY A 124 5.72 12.30 0.89
N HIS A 125 4.42 12.01 0.93
CA HIS A 125 3.79 11.03 1.83
C HIS A 125 3.82 9.57 1.32
N GLY A 126 4.16 9.36 0.04
CA GLY A 126 4.30 8.05 -0.60
C GLY A 126 3.05 7.59 -1.36
N ILE A 127 1.88 7.58 -0.71
CA ILE A 127 0.62 7.12 -1.31
C ILE A 127 0.11 8.09 -2.39
N PRO A 128 0.01 9.41 -2.14
CA PRO A 128 -0.47 10.35 -3.15
C PRO A 128 0.37 10.33 -4.43
N GLU A 129 1.69 10.17 -4.32
CA GLU A 129 2.61 10.08 -5.45
C GLU A 129 2.38 8.78 -6.23
N ALA A 130 2.15 7.65 -5.54
CA ALA A 130 1.78 6.41 -6.21
C ALA A 130 0.43 6.55 -6.95
N MET A 131 -0.56 7.21 -6.34
CA MET A 131 -1.84 7.51 -6.98
C MET A 131 -1.67 8.39 -8.21
N GLU A 132 -0.87 9.44 -8.13
CA GLU A 132 -0.56 10.33 -9.25
C GLU A 132 0.03 9.54 -10.43
N GLN A 133 0.98 8.62 -10.16
CA GLN A 133 1.57 7.80 -11.22
C GLN A 133 0.54 6.84 -11.83
N VAL A 134 -0.39 6.30 -11.03
CA VAL A 134 -1.51 5.50 -11.54
C VAL A 134 -2.43 6.31 -12.45
N LEU A 135 -2.79 7.53 -12.05
CA LEU A 135 -3.76 8.36 -12.75
C LEU A 135 -3.18 9.01 -14.02
N TYR A 136 -1.95 9.51 -13.95
CA TYR A 136 -1.40 10.38 -15.01
C TYR A 136 -0.24 9.77 -15.78
N ASN A 137 0.46 8.75 -15.24
CA ASN A 137 1.66 8.20 -15.86
C ASN A 137 1.54 6.71 -16.21
N GLN A 138 0.31 6.22 -16.41
CA GLN A 138 0.03 4.82 -16.73
C GLN A 138 0.68 3.84 -15.73
N SER A 139 0.77 4.20 -14.45
CA SER A 139 1.44 3.41 -13.41
C SER A 139 2.95 3.21 -13.61
N ARG A 140 3.66 4.15 -14.27
CA ARG A 140 5.12 4.12 -14.40
C ARG A 140 5.78 4.92 -13.27
N ILE A 141 6.42 4.22 -12.35
CA ILE A 141 7.23 4.84 -11.30
C ILE A 141 8.71 4.79 -11.73
N PRO A 142 9.47 5.89 -11.61
CA PRO A 142 10.90 5.89 -11.91
C PRO A 142 11.66 4.87 -11.05
N PRO A 143 12.51 3.98 -11.62
CA PRO A 143 13.17 2.89 -10.89
C PRO A 143 14.02 3.36 -9.70
N ARG A 144 14.60 4.56 -9.77
CA ARG A 144 15.36 5.17 -8.66
C ARG A 144 14.54 5.33 -7.38
N MET A 145 13.21 5.42 -7.46
CA MET A 145 12.34 5.59 -6.29
C MET A 145 12.30 4.33 -5.43
N THR A 146 12.48 3.16 -6.04
CA THR A 146 12.58 1.87 -5.34
C THR A 146 13.71 1.84 -4.31
N PHE A 147 14.78 2.62 -4.51
CA PHE A 147 15.94 2.64 -3.61
C PHE A 147 15.99 3.91 -2.76
N LEU A 148 15.75 5.08 -3.37
CA LEU A 148 15.90 6.35 -2.69
C LEU A 148 14.83 6.57 -1.63
N LYS A 149 13.58 6.15 -1.87
CA LYS A 149 12.47 6.34 -0.92
C LYS A 149 12.69 5.55 0.38
N PRO A 150 12.93 4.22 0.37
CA PRO A 150 13.13 3.46 1.60
C PRO A 150 14.41 3.90 2.33
N LEU A 151 15.49 4.22 1.62
CA LEU A 151 16.72 4.71 2.25
C LEU A 151 16.49 6.07 2.95
N SER A 152 15.83 7.01 2.28
CA SER A 152 15.53 8.32 2.88
C SER A 152 14.61 8.21 4.10
N ALA A 153 13.63 7.30 4.05
CA ALA A 153 12.75 7.02 5.17
C ALA A 153 13.50 6.38 6.34
N ALA A 154 14.39 5.42 6.06
CA ALA A 154 15.20 4.79 7.09
C ALA A 154 16.09 5.79 7.84
N VAL A 155 16.73 6.72 7.10
CA VAL A 155 17.49 7.81 7.71
C VAL A 155 16.56 8.68 8.54
N ALA A 156 15.47 9.20 7.97
CA ALA A 156 14.55 10.10 8.67
C ALA A 156 14.00 9.49 9.97
N ILE A 157 13.44 8.29 9.88
CA ILE A 157 12.83 7.56 11.02
C ILE A 157 13.91 7.16 12.02
N GLY A 158 15.03 6.60 11.54
CA GLY A 158 16.12 6.14 12.40
C GLY A 158 16.80 7.26 13.18
N THR A 159 16.78 8.49 12.66
CA THR A 159 17.25 9.69 13.38
C THR A 159 16.18 10.36 14.24
N GLY A 160 15.04 9.73 14.48
CA GLY A 160 13.99 10.26 15.36
C GLY A 160 12.94 11.15 14.67
N GLY A 161 12.87 11.15 13.34
CA GLY A 161 11.78 11.80 12.61
C GLY A 161 10.43 11.12 12.92
N PRO A 162 9.33 11.88 13.12
CA PRO A 162 8.06 11.36 13.60
C PRO A 162 7.23 10.75 12.46
N PHE A 163 7.82 9.81 11.72
CA PHE A 163 7.22 9.18 10.55
C PHE A 163 7.02 7.69 10.78
N GLY A 164 5.95 7.14 10.20
CA GLY A 164 5.77 5.69 10.10
C GLY A 164 6.47 5.13 8.87
N ALA A 165 6.81 3.83 8.91
CA ALA A 165 7.34 3.10 7.75
C ALA A 165 6.27 2.80 6.67
N GLU A 166 4.99 3.11 6.94
CA GLU A 166 3.84 2.82 6.07
C GLU A 166 3.95 3.43 4.67
N GLY A 167 3.99 4.75 4.57
CA GLY A 167 4.09 5.46 3.29
C GLY A 167 5.29 5.00 2.46
N PRO A 168 6.50 4.94 3.04
CA PRO A 168 7.69 4.44 2.35
C PRO A 168 7.56 3.02 1.83
N ILE A 169 7.02 2.07 2.61
CA ILE A 169 6.93 0.68 2.16
C ILE A 169 5.86 0.49 1.08
N ILE A 170 4.73 1.20 1.19
CA ILE A 170 3.67 1.18 0.17
C ILE A 170 4.21 1.77 -1.14
N ALA A 171 4.88 2.91 -1.08
CA ALA A 171 5.48 3.53 -2.26
C ALA A 171 6.58 2.66 -2.88
N THR A 172 7.41 2.00 -2.06
CA THR A 172 8.48 1.12 -2.52
C THR A 172 7.92 -0.15 -3.15
N GLY A 173 6.93 -0.78 -2.52
CA GLY A 173 6.22 -1.93 -3.07
C GLY A 173 5.54 -1.61 -4.40
N GLY A 174 4.87 -0.45 -4.47
CA GLY A 174 4.30 0.06 -5.72
C GLY A 174 5.37 0.29 -6.80
N ALA A 175 6.50 0.90 -6.42
CA ALA A 175 7.62 1.13 -7.33
C ALA A 175 8.22 -0.19 -7.87
N LEU A 176 8.35 -1.21 -7.04
CA LEU A 176 8.77 -2.56 -7.45
C LEU A 176 7.78 -3.19 -8.45
N GLY A 177 6.48 -3.12 -8.15
CA GLY A 177 5.45 -3.64 -9.06
C GLY A 177 5.41 -2.91 -10.39
N SER A 178 5.55 -1.59 -10.36
CA SER A 178 5.68 -0.76 -11.55
C SER A 178 6.93 -1.11 -12.36
N LEU A 179 8.08 -1.26 -11.70
CA LEU A 179 9.35 -1.63 -12.33
C LEU A 179 9.24 -2.98 -13.03
N LEU A 180 8.69 -3.98 -12.35
CA LEU A 180 8.46 -5.31 -12.92
C LEU A 180 7.57 -5.21 -14.18
N GLY A 181 6.48 -4.47 -14.10
CA GLY A 181 5.61 -4.24 -15.26
C GLY A 181 6.28 -3.49 -16.42
N GLN A 182 7.19 -2.55 -16.12
CA GLN A 182 7.97 -1.85 -17.15
C GLN A 182 8.98 -2.77 -17.83
N VAL A 183 9.68 -3.61 -17.07
CA VAL A 183 10.65 -4.59 -17.60
C VAL A 183 9.96 -5.63 -18.48
N LEU A 184 8.82 -6.16 -18.03
CA LEU A 184 8.05 -7.18 -18.75
C LEU A 184 7.15 -6.62 -19.85
N ARG A 185 7.12 -5.28 -20.04
CA ARG A 185 6.35 -4.57 -21.07
C ARG A 185 4.87 -4.96 -21.08
N VAL A 186 4.27 -5.09 -19.90
CA VAL A 186 2.84 -5.41 -19.72
C VAL A 186 1.96 -4.20 -20.06
N THR A 187 0.65 -4.42 -20.20
CA THR A 187 -0.30 -3.33 -20.45
C THR A 187 -0.37 -2.35 -19.28
N ALA A 188 -0.94 -1.15 -19.49
CA ALA A 188 -1.11 -0.18 -18.41
C ALA A 188 -1.99 -0.73 -17.27
N ASP A 189 -3.08 -1.44 -17.60
CA ASP A 189 -3.97 -2.09 -16.63
C ASP A 189 -3.22 -3.18 -15.81
N GLU A 190 -2.41 -4.00 -16.47
CA GLU A 190 -1.61 -5.04 -15.81
C GLU A 190 -0.53 -4.42 -14.92
N ARG A 191 0.12 -3.34 -15.37
CA ARG A 191 1.10 -2.62 -14.56
C ARG A 191 0.45 -1.96 -13.36
N LYS A 192 -0.77 -1.42 -13.52
CA LYS A 192 -1.58 -0.88 -12.42
C LYS A 192 -1.89 -1.97 -11.39
N ALA A 193 -2.28 -3.16 -11.84
CA ALA A 193 -2.51 -4.30 -10.95
C ALA A 193 -1.24 -4.74 -10.21
N LEU A 194 -0.10 -4.84 -10.89
CA LEU A 194 1.19 -5.17 -10.27
C LEU A 194 1.67 -4.10 -9.28
N LEU A 195 1.51 -2.81 -9.63
CA LEU A 195 1.82 -1.69 -8.74
C LEU A 195 0.96 -1.76 -7.47
N ALA A 196 -0.36 -1.92 -7.62
CA ALA A 196 -1.28 -2.07 -6.49
C ALA A 196 -0.94 -3.32 -5.65
N ALA A 197 -0.59 -4.44 -6.29
CA ALA A 197 -0.23 -5.68 -5.61
C ALA A 197 1.05 -5.51 -4.79
N GLY A 198 2.08 -4.85 -5.35
CA GLY A 198 3.31 -4.55 -4.62
C GLY A 198 3.09 -3.58 -3.46
N ALA A 199 2.29 -2.53 -3.66
CA ALA A 199 1.93 -1.56 -2.63
C ALA A 199 1.17 -2.24 -1.46
N ALA A 200 0.17 -3.07 -1.78
CA ALA A 200 -0.58 -3.85 -0.79
C ALA A 200 0.31 -4.88 -0.09
N ALA A 201 1.19 -5.56 -0.82
CA ALA A 201 2.16 -6.50 -0.26
C ALA A 201 3.09 -5.80 0.74
N GLY A 202 3.58 -4.61 0.42
CA GLY A 202 4.39 -3.80 1.34
C GLY A 202 3.64 -3.49 2.64
N MET A 203 2.39 -3.02 2.54
CA MET A 203 1.54 -2.78 3.71
C MET A 203 1.32 -4.06 4.54
N ALA A 204 0.96 -5.17 3.89
CA ALA A 204 0.71 -6.44 4.55
C ALA A 204 1.97 -6.99 5.24
N ALA A 205 3.14 -6.83 4.61
CA ALA A 205 4.42 -7.25 5.16
C ALA A 205 4.86 -6.44 6.38
N THR A 206 4.45 -5.19 6.50
CA THR A 206 4.79 -4.32 7.64
C THR A 206 3.77 -4.41 8.77
N PHE A 207 2.48 -4.47 8.46
CA PHE A 207 1.42 -4.39 9.47
C PHE A 207 0.76 -5.73 9.80
N GLY A 208 1.01 -6.78 9.04
CA GLY A 208 0.31 -8.06 9.20
C GLY A 208 -1.19 -7.97 8.95
N ALA A 209 -1.63 -6.98 8.15
CA ALA A 209 -3.03 -6.65 7.91
C ALA A 209 -3.43 -6.90 6.44
N PRO A 210 -3.50 -8.17 5.97
CA PRO A 210 -3.73 -8.49 4.56
C PRO A 210 -5.06 -7.96 4.04
N VAL A 211 -6.14 -8.06 4.82
CA VAL A 211 -7.48 -7.64 4.40
C VAL A 211 -7.53 -6.13 4.21
N SER A 212 -7.03 -5.37 5.19
CA SER A 212 -6.94 -3.91 5.11
C SER A 212 -6.09 -3.46 3.91
N ALA A 213 -4.97 -4.16 3.65
CA ALA A 213 -4.12 -3.86 2.51
C ALA A 213 -4.79 -4.08 1.15
N VAL A 214 -5.62 -5.12 1.00
CA VAL A 214 -6.42 -5.33 -0.22
C VAL A 214 -7.44 -4.20 -0.39
N LEU A 215 -8.17 -3.84 0.68
CA LEU A 215 -9.17 -2.78 0.62
C LEU A 215 -8.54 -1.43 0.28
N LEU A 216 -7.42 -1.09 0.92
CA LEU A 216 -6.66 0.13 0.64
C LEU A 216 -6.19 0.17 -0.82
N ALA A 217 -5.69 -0.95 -1.35
CA ALA A 217 -5.28 -1.02 -2.75
C ALA A 217 -6.45 -0.90 -3.73
N VAL A 218 -7.61 -1.50 -3.41
CA VAL A 218 -8.83 -1.36 -4.22
C VAL A 218 -9.30 0.09 -4.25
N GLU A 219 -9.35 0.75 -3.10
CA GLU A 219 -9.92 2.09 -2.94
C GLU A 219 -8.98 3.19 -3.47
N LEU A 220 -7.68 3.14 -3.13
CA LEU A 220 -6.75 4.21 -3.43
C LEU A 220 -5.96 4.01 -4.72
N LEU A 221 -5.74 2.77 -5.18
CA LEU A 221 -4.86 2.50 -6.32
C LEU A 221 -5.60 1.91 -7.51
N LEU A 222 -6.51 0.95 -7.31
CA LEU A 222 -7.20 0.29 -8.41
C LEU A 222 -8.41 1.07 -8.91
N PHE A 223 -9.22 1.63 -8.01
CA PHE A 223 -10.51 2.24 -8.34
C PHE A 223 -11.46 1.30 -9.11
N GLU A 224 -11.27 -0.01 -8.98
CA GLU A 224 -12.10 -1.02 -9.63
C GLU A 224 -12.10 -2.35 -8.85
N TYR A 225 -13.20 -3.09 -8.95
CA TYR A 225 -13.35 -4.41 -8.34
C TYR A 225 -13.34 -5.54 -9.39
N ARG A 226 -12.43 -5.45 -10.36
CA ARG A 226 -12.30 -6.45 -11.44
C ARG A 226 -11.43 -7.63 -10.98
N PRO A 227 -11.85 -8.90 -11.20
CA PRO A 227 -11.07 -10.07 -10.80
C PRO A 227 -9.63 -10.08 -11.31
N ARG A 228 -9.39 -9.61 -12.55
CA ARG A 228 -8.05 -9.45 -13.14
C ARG A 228 -7.09 -8.57 -12.32
N SER A 229 -7.61 -7.69 -11.47
CA SER A 229 -6.85 -6.74 -10.65
C SER A 229 -6.86 -7.15 -9.18
N VAL A 230 -8.02 -7.55 -8.65
CA VAL A 230 -8.20 -7.90 -7.23
C VAL A 230 -7.53 -9.24 -6.88
N ILE A 231 -7.60 -10.25 -7.75
CA ILE A 231 -7.02 -11.57 -7.47
C ILE A 231 -5.48 -11.49 -7.30
N PRO A 232 -4.71 -10.86 -8.22
CA PRO A 232 -3.27 -10.68 -8.01
C PRO A 232 -2.93 -9.93 -6.71
N VAL A 233 -3.71 -8.90 -6.36
CA VAL A 233 -3.50 -8.12 -5.14
C VAL A 233 -3.74 -8.97 -3.89
N ALA A 234 -4.84 -9.72 -3.85
CA ALA A 234 -5.15 -10.59 -2.71
C ALA A 234 -4.12 -11.71 -2.52
N LEU A 235 -3.62 -12.29 -3.62
CA LEU A 235 -2.55 -13.29 -3.56
C LEU A 235 -1.23 -12.68 -3.09
N ALA A 236 -0.92 -11.47 -3.53
CA ALA A 236 0.26 -10.73 -3.11
C ALA A 236 0.22 -10.40 -1.61
N THR A 237 -0.91 -9.89 -1.09
CA THR A 237 -1.04 -9.57 0.34
C THR A 237 -0.97 -10.81 1.22
N ALA A 238 -1.61 -11.92 0.81
CA ALA A 238 -1.52 -13.19 1.52
C ALA A 238 -0.07 -13.71 1.56
N THR A 239 0.63 -13.67 0.43
CA THR A 239 2.04 -14.08 0.33
C THR A 239 2.94 -13.22 1.21
N ALA A 240 2.80 -11.90 1.13
CA ALA A 240 3.58 -10.95 1.93
C ALA A 240 3.32 -11.10 3.44
N THR A 241 2.08 -11.40 3.81
CA THR A 241 1.73 -11.74 5.21
C THR A 241 2.43 -13.03 5.63
N GLY A 242 2.48 -14.05 4.77
CA GLY A 242 3.26 -15.27 5.02
C GLY A 242 4.75 -15.00 5.24
N VAL A 243 5.34 -14.09 4.44
CA VAL A 243 6.72 -13.63 4.66
C VAL A 243 6.84 -12.98 6.03
N ARG A 244 5.97 -12.03 6.38
CA ARG A 244 5.99 -11.39 7.70
C ARG A 244 5.91 -12.41 8.83
N LEU A 245 4.96 -13.36 8.76
CA LEU A 245 4.79 -14.40 9.77
C LEU A 245 6.05 -15.26 9.95
N ALA A 246 6.81 -15.50 8.87
CA ALA A 246 8.05 -16.26 8.94
C ALA A 246 9.20 -15.51 9.66
N PHE A 247 9.19 -14.18 9.64
CA PHE A 247 10.23 -13.35 10.27
C PHE A 247 9.83 -12.82 11.65
N GLU A 248 8.59 -12.36 11.81
CA GLU A 248 8.07 -11.68 13.02
C GLU A 248 7.14 -12.56 13.86
N GLY A 249 6.75 -13.75 13.37
CA GLY A 249 5.79 -14.62 14.02
C GLY A 249 4.33 -14.18 13.86
N SER A 250 3.42 -14.89 14.53
CA SER A 250 1.96 -14.73 14.39
C SER A 250 1.31 -13.83 15.45
N ALA A 251 2.10 -13.26 16.36
CA ALA A 251 1.56 -12.39 17.39
C ALA A 251 0.99 -11.10 16.77
N PRO A 252 -0.16 -10.59 17.25
CA PRO A 252 -0.66 -9.29 16.85
C PRO A 252 0.30 -8.20 17.34
N ALA A 253 0.47 -7.13 16.55
CA ALA A 253 1.30 -5.99 16.93
C ALA A 253 0.81 -5.33 18.23
N PHE A 254 -0.50 -5.35 18.47
CA PHE A 254 -1.13 -4.88 19.70
C PHE A 254 -2.08 -5.95 20.24
N ALA A 255 -1.75 -6.54 21.39
CA ALA A 255 -2.63 -7.47 22.06
C ALA A 255 -3.86 -6.73 22.60
N MET A 256 -5.05 -7.25 22.31
CA MET A 256 -6.32 -6.70 22.80
C MET A 256 -6.88 -7.63 23.88
N PRO A 257 -7.30 -7.12 25.04
CA PRO A 257 -8.04 -7.94 26.01
C PRO A 257 -9.40 -8.35 25.45
N GLU A 258 -9.98 -9.41 26.01
CA GLU A 258 -11.36 -9.77 25.71
C GLU A 258 -12.30 -8.62 26.14
N LEU A 259 -13.05 -8.07 25.18
CA LEU A 259 -14.00 -7.00 25.42
C LEU A 259 -15.42 -7.56 25.56
N ALA A 260 -16.21 -6.93 26.43
CA ALA A 260 -17.64 -7.21 26.55
C ALA A 260 -18.39 -6.77 25.28
N LEU A 261 -19.47 -7.48 24.96
CA LEU A 261 -20.36 -7.13 23.85
C LEU A 261 -20.99 -5.74 24.07
N PRO A 262 -20.89 -4.81 23.11
CA PRO A 262 -21.41 -3.46 23.27
C PRO A 262 -22.95 -3.45 23.26
N GLY A 263 -23.55 -2.82 24.27
CA GLY A 263 -24.99 -2.53 24.30
C GLY A 263 -25.36 -1.30 23.45
N GLY A 264 -26.66 -0.98 23.36
CA GLY A 264 -27.16 0.12 22.54
C GLY A 264 -26.58 1.50 22.88
N ALA A 265 -26.34 1.78 24.16
CA ALA A 265 -25.69 3.04 24.59
C ALA A 265 -24.23 3.14 24.12
N ALA A 266 -23.49 2.03 24.12
CA ALA A 266 -22.13 1.98 23.62
C ALA A 266 -22.10 2.22 22.10
N LEU A 267 -23.04 1.63 21.35
CA LEU A 267 -23.17 1.88 19.91
C LEU A 267 -23.49 3.35 19.59
N ALA A 268 -24.41 3.95 20.33
CA ALA A 268 -24.72 5.38 20.19
C ALA A 268 -23.48 6.25 20.48
N PHE A 269 -22.71 5.91 21.51
CA PHE A 269 -21.44 6.58 21.81
C PHE A 269 -20.41 6.40 20.69
N TYR A 270 -20.29 5.21 20.10
CA TYR A 270 -19.35 4.98 18.98
C TYR A 270 -19.68 5.79 17.73
N ILE A 271 -20.97 6.05 17.46
CA ILE A 271 -21.38 6.95 16.37
C ILE A 271 -20.88 8.38 16.64
N VAL A 272 -21.11 8.90 17.86
CA VAL A 272 -20.64 10.23 18.25
C VAL A 272 -19.12 10.30 18.21
N LEU A 273 -18.43 9.27 18.72
CA LEU A 273 -16.98 9.17 18.68
C LEU A 273 -16.47 9.19 17.24
N GLY A 274 -17.10 8.43 16.34
CA GLY A 274 -16.75 8.43 14.92
C GLY A 274 -16.89 9.82 14.29
N ALA A 275 -17.94 10.56 14.62
CA ALA A 275 -18.11 11.94 14.16
C ALA A 275 -17.01 12.87 14.71
N VAL A 276 -16.67 12.75 15.99
CA VAL A 276 -15.59 13.53 16.62
C VAL A 276 -14.23 13.22 15.98
N VAL A 277 -13.92 11.94 15.76
CA VAL A 277 -12.68 11.51 15.10
C VAL A 277 -12.64 12.01 13.65
N GLY A 278 -13.76 12.00 12.93
CA GLY A 278 -13.86 12.56 11.59
C GLY A 278 -13.58 14.07 11.54
N LEU A 279 -14.12 14.82 12.50
CA LEU A 279 -13.82 16.25 12.65
C LEU A 279 -12.34 16.49 13.00
N ALA A 280 -11.79 15.72 13.93
CA ALA A 280 -10.38 15.80 14.30
C ALA A 280 -9.45 15.47 13.11
N SER A 281 -9.78 14.47 12.30
CA SER A 281 -9.05 14.12 11.07
C SER A 281 -9.07 15.27 10.05
N THR A 282 -10.20 15.97 9.91
CA THR A 282 -10.30 17.15 9.05
C THR A 282 -9.39 18.29 9.53
N LEU A 283 -9.35 18.53 10.85
CA LEU A 283 -8.47 19.54 11.44
C LEU A 283 -6.99 19.18 11.25
N ALA A 284 -6.62 17.92 11.50
CA ALA A 284 -5.27 17.43 11.28
C ALA A 284 -4.84 17.59 9.81
N THR A 285 -5.71 17.20 8.87
CA THR A 285 -5.45 17.35 7.43
C THR A 285 -5.22 18.82 7.04
N ARG A 286 -6.07 19.73 7.54
CA ARG A 286 -5.90 21.17 7.30
C ARG A 286 -4.64 21.73 7.93
N ALA A 287 -4.26 21.26 9.12
CA ALA A 287 -3.03 21.68 9.79
C ALA A 287 -1.80 21.25 8.99
N VAL A 288 -1.77 20.02 8.47
CA VAL A 288 -0.67 19.54 7.60
C VAL A 288 -0.52 20.44 6.38
N TYR A 289 -1.61 20.69 5.64
CA TYR A 289 -1.55 21.57 4.47
C TYR A 289 -1.19 23.02 4.82
N ALA A 290 -1.70 23.56 5.92
CA ALA A 290 -1.34 24.91 6.37
C ALA A 290 0.15 25.03 6.72
N ILE A 291 0.74 23.99 7.31
CA ILE A 291 2.17 23.92 7.60
C ILE A 291 2.97 23.81 6.29
N GLU A 292 2.57 22.93 5.36
CA GLU A 292 3.20 22.81 4.04
C GLU A 292 3.21 24.17 3.30
N ASP A 293 2.06 24.85 3.23
CA ASP A 293 1.91 26.18 2.63
C ASP A 293 2.75 27.26 3.35
N ALA A 294 2.93 27.15 4.66
CA ALA A 294 3.77 28.06 5.42
C ALA A 294 5.27 27.84 5.12
N PHE A 295 5.69 26.57 4.96
CA PHE A 295 7.05 26.23 4.54
C PHE A 295 7.39 26.75 3.14
N GLU A 296 6.42 26.77 2.22
CA GLU A 296 6.63 27.33 0.88
C GLU A 296 6.89 28.85 0.88
N LYS A 297 6.41 29.57 1.90
CA LYS A 297 6.61 31.02 2.04
C LYS A 297 7.94 31.42 2.68
N LEU A 298 8.69 30.46 3.22
CA LEU A 298 9.99 30.73 3.85
C LEU A 298 11.03 31.13 2.78
N PRO A 299 11.78 32.23 2.98
CA PRO A 299 12.82 32.69 2.04
C PRO A 299 14.11 31.85 2.15
N VAL A 300 13.98 30.53 2.37
CA VAL A 300 15.08 29.59 2.54
C VAL A 300 14.94 28.50 1.48
N HIS A 301 16.05 28.12 0.86
CA HIS A 301 16.04 27.05 -0.13
C HIS A 301 15.45 25.76 0.47
N TRP A 302 14.50 25.16 -0.24
CA TRP A 302 13.68 24.01 0.22
C TRP A 302 14.44 22.78 0.73
N MET A 303 15.74 22.70 0.48
CA MET A 303 16.63 21.64 0.97
C MET A 303 16.78 21.70 2.50
N TRP A 304 16.63 22.89 3.08
CA TRP A 304 16.80 23.14 4.51
C TRP A 304 15.52 22.99 5.31
N TRP A 305 14.35 22.95 4.66
CA TRP A 305 13.05 22.82 5.34
C TRP A 305 12.98 21.60 6.28
N PRO A 306 13.46 20.40 5.88
CA PRO A 306 13.46 19.26 6.80
C PRO A 306 14.28 19.52 8.07
N ALA A 307 15.41 20.24 7.98
CA ALA A 307 16.27 20.51 9.12
C ALA A 307 15.61 21.47 10.13
N LEU A 308 14.86 22.45 9.64
CA LEU A 308 14.04 23.33 10.47
C LEU A 308 12.94 22.55 11.20
N GLY A 309 12.25 21.64 10.49
CA GLY A 309 11.29 20.73 11.12
C GLY A 309 11.95 19.77 12.12
N GLY A 310 13.14 19.25 11.80
CA GLY A 310 13.92 18.38 12.67
C GLY A 310 14.32 19.05 13.98
N LEU A 311 14.58 20.36 13.96
CA LEU A 311 14.85 21.12 15.18
C LEU A 311 13.63 21.14 16.11
N VAL A 312 12.44 21.35 15.57
CA VAL A 312 11.19 21.35 16.35
C VAL A 312 10.88 19.95 16.89
N VAL A 313 11.16 18.91 16.10
CA VAL A 313 11.00 17.51 16.53
C VAL A 313 11.99 17.14 17.65
N GLY A 314 13.20 17.70 17.60
CA GLY A 314 14.24 17.39 18.57
C GLY A 314 14.00 17.98 19.96
N VAL A 315 13.31 19.13 20.04
CA VAL A 315 12.93 19.83 21.28
C VAL A 315 11.78 19.12 21.98
#